data_AF-A0AAV6CDP7-F1
#
_entry.id   AF-A0AAV6CDP7-F1
#
_cell.length_a   1.000
_cell.length_b   1.000
_cell.length_c   1.000
_cell.angle_alpha   90.00
_cell.angle_beta   90.00
_cell.angle_gamma   90.00
#
_symmetry.space_group_name_H-M   'P 1'
#
loop_
_entity.id
_entity.type
_entity.pdbx_description
1 polymer ?
#
loop_
_entity_poly.entity_id
_entity_poly.type
_entity_poly.pdbx_seq_one_letter_code
_entity_poly.pdbx_strand_id
1 'polypeptide(L)'
;MTADFRFVPLWFFENTEGTLRLLPHDTALKGVPLEPGRWMITVGEGVMMACSIASMAKSVPLREWGEYVGKYGMPALLGSTSATRGSAEWDEMVRTVESLLTDLAVVTTSAESIRTIDLKGVGEAPFEPLVSRMDRMITVLWRGADLSTLSRDRGYGASLQEGETGILEEDDAEMITETLNRFVDRQVITQLFGPDAPQLANIKVLIAPRKATDQDLQIDKFLIEHGAQLSVSDALARYGRAPADPEEAFLTTLAPPLRQTPVQPSNNK
;
A
#
# COMPACT_ATOMS: atom_id res chain seq x y z
N MET A 1 -11.76 -7.33 35.98
CA MET A 1 -11.90 -6.06 35.24
C MET A 1 -12.00 -6.43 33.76
N THR A 2 -12.97 -5.86 33.05
CA THR A 2 -13.22 -6.16 31.63
C THR A 2 -13.38 -4.83 30.91
N ALA A 3 -12.81 -4.71 29.71
CA ALA A 3 -12.90 -3.51 28.87
C ALA A 3 -13.59 -3.86 27.56
N ASP A 4 -14.59 -3.06 27.18
CA ASP A 4 -15.29 -3.15 25.90
C ASP A 4 -14.88 -1.99 25.01
N PHE A 5 -14.28 -2.29 23.86
CA PHE A 5 -13.91 -1.29 22.86
C PHE A 5 -14.99 -1.20 21.79
N ARG A 6 -15.48 0.01 21.51
CA ARG A 6 -16.46 0.27 20.46
C ARG A 6 -15.87 1.25 19.46
N PHE A 7 -15.85 0.84 18.20
CA PHE A 7 -15.46 1.71 17.11
C PHE A 7 -16.54 2.78 16.88
N VAL A 8 -16.12 4.04 16.81
CA VAL A 8 -16.99 5.18 16.48
C VAL A 8 -16.46 5.84 15.21
N PRO A 9 -17.28 5.95 14.14
CA PRO A 9 -16.85 6.58 12.90
C PRO A 9 -16.43 8.04 13.05
N LEU A 10 -15.48 8.48 12.22
CA LEU A 10 -14.92 9.85 12.26
C LEU A 10 -15.95 10.96 11.99
N TRP A 11 -17.04 10.69 11.27
CA TRP A 11 -18.08 11.70 10.99
C TRP A 11 -18.87 12.11 12.23
N PHE A 12 -18.75 11.37 13.34
CA PHE A 12 -19.28 11.78 14.65
C PHE A 12 -18.34 12.71 15.40
N PHE A 13 -17.25 13.18 14.80
CA PHE A 13 -16.33 14.08 15.46
C PHE A 13 -16.16 15.38 14.68
N GLU A 14 -16.06 16.48 15.43
CA GLU A 14 -15.71 17.79 14.90
C GLU A 14 -14.40 18.29 15.53
N ASN A 15 -13.67 19.13 14.79
CA ASN A 15 -12.45 19.80 15.25
C ASN A 15 -12.42 21.27 14.84
N THR A 16 -13.58 21.93 14.82
CA THR A 16 -13.73 23.32 14.35
C THR A 16 -13.10 24.33 15.31
N GLU A 17 -13.09 24.02 16.61
CA GLU A 17 -12.55 24.87 17.68
C GLU A 17 -11.11 24.47 18.08
N GLY A 18 -10.44 23.62 17.29
CA GLY A 18 -9.09 23.13 17.58
C GLY A 18 -9.01 22.06 18.68
N THR A 19 -10.16 21.59 19.17
CA THR A 19 -10.27 20.44 20.07
C THR A 19 -11.24 19.43 19.48
N LEU A 20 -10.94 18.13 19.64
CA LEU A 20 -11.80 17.06 19.17
C LEU A 20 -13.05 16.96 20.05
N ARG A 21 -14.23 16.98 19.44
CA ARG A 21 -15.53 16.94 20.14
C ARG A 21 -16.45 15.92 19.48
N LEU A 22 -17.30 15.26 20.27
CA LEU A 22 -18.25 14.26 19.80
C LEU A 22 -19.58 14.92 19.41
N LEU A 23 -20.08 14.63 18.21
CA LEU A 23 -21.43 14.92 17.77
C LEU A 23 -22.37 13.83 18.30
N PRO A 24 -23.31 14.14 19.20
CA PRO A 24 -24.17 13.13 19.83
C PRO A 24 -25.21 12.52 18.86
N HIS A 25 -25.47 13.15 17.72
CA HIS A 25 -26.38 12.68 16.68
C HIS A 25 -26.00 13.30 15.33
N ASP A 26 -26.40 12.65 14.24
CA ASP A 26 -25.99 12.98 12.85
C ASP A 26 -26.31 14.43 12.42
N THR A 27 -27.31 15.06 13.05
CA THR A 27 -27.73 16.43 12.74
C THR A 27 -27.18 17.48 13.71
N ALA A 28 -26.31 17.09 14.64
CA ALA A 28 -25.74 18.01 15.62
C ALA A 28 -24.79 19.00 14.94
N LEU A 29 -24.96 20.29 15.21
CA LEU A 29 -24.11 21.35 14.68
C LEU A 29 -22.93 21.69 15.58
N LYS A 30 -22.96 21.23 16.84
CA LYS A 30 -21.90 21.44 17.84
C LYS A 30 -21.74 20.18 18.66
N GLY A 31 -20.49 19.78 18.86
CA GLY A 31 -20.09 18.62 19.62
C GLY A 31 -19.92 18.90 21.11
N VAL A 32 -19.95 17.82 21.89
CA VAL A 32 -19.61 17.82 23.31
C VAL A 32 -18.13 17.47 23.52
N PRO A 33 -17.46 18.03 24.54
CA PRO A 33 -16.09 17.66 24.85
C PRO A 33 -15.97 16.17 25.17
N LEU A 34 -14.84 15.57 24.80
CA LEU A 34 -14.57 14.16 25.08
C LEU A 34 -14.25 13.95 26.56
N GLU A 35 -14.89 12.96 27.18
CA GLU A 35 -14.60 12.57 28.56
C GLU A 35 -13.18 12.01 28.70
N PRO A 36 -12.37 12.51 29.66
CA PRO A 36 -11.03 12.00 29.89
C PRO A 36 -11.04 10.49 30.20
N GLY A 37 -10.18 9.73 29.52
CA GLY A 37 -10.05 8.29 29.73
C GLY A 37 -11.20 7.44 29.16
N ARG A 38 -12.19 8.02 28.47
CA ARG A 38 -13.24 7.22 27.79
C ARG A 38 -12.96 6.98 26.31
N TRP A 39 -11.98 7.70 25.75
CA TRP A 39 -11.67 7.69 24.34
C TRP A 39 -10.24 7.22 24.11
N MET A 40 -10.07 6.35 23.14
CA MET A 40 -8.78 5.96 22.58
C MET A 40 -8.68 6.60 21.20
N ILE A 41 -7.65 7.43 21.01
CA ILE A 41 -7.49 8.24 19.81
C ILE A 41 -6.13 7.92 19.20
N THR A 42 -6.12 7.50 17.95
CA THR A 42 -4.91 7.30 17.13
C THR A 42 -4.97 8.27 15.96
N VAL A 43 -3.85 8.94 15.67
CA VAL A 43 -3.72 9.87 14.56
C VAL A 43 -2.63 9.33 13.65
N GLY A 44 -3.00 9.00 12.41
CA GLY A 44 -2.03 8.60 11.38
C GLY A 44 -1.39 9.80 10.68
N GLU A 45 -0.44 9.52 9.79
CA GLU A 45 0.41 10.53 9.12
C GLU A 45 -0.32 11.45 8.11
N GLY A 46 -1.61 11.21 7.83
CA GLY A 46 -2.40 12.07 6.93
C GLY A 46 -2.18 11.82 5.43
N VAL A 47 -1.59 10.68 5.05
CA VAL A 47 -1.35 10.25 3.66
C VAL A 47 -2.60 10.33 2.77
N MET A 48 -3.78 10.14 3.35
CA MET A 48 -5.07 10.20 2.66
C MET A 48 -5.31 11.54 1.93
N MET A 49 -4.83 12.66 2.47
CA MET A 49 -5.00 13.96 1.84
C MET A 49 -4.22 14.05 0.52
N ALA A 50 -2.94 13.67 0.55
CA ALA A 50 -2.09 13.62 -0.64
C ALA A 50 -2.62 12.61 -1.66
N CYS A 51 -3.08 11.44 -1.20
CA CYS A 51 -3.70 10.43 -2.05
C CYS A 51 -4.98 10.94 -2.73
N SER A 52 -5.79 11.73 -2.02
CA SER A 52 -7.02 12.32 -2.58
C SER A 52 -6.71 13.28 -3.73
N ILE A 53 -5.66 14.10 -3.58
CA ILE A 53 -5.18 15.01 -4.65
C ILE A 53 -4.73 14.20 -5.87
N ALA A 54 -3.94 13.14 -5.66
CA ALA A 54 -3.48 12.27 -6.74
C ALA A 54 -4.64 11.54 -7.44
N SER A 55 -5.63 11.08 -6.68
CA SER A 55 -6.84 10.44 -7.21
C SER A 55 -7.68 11.39 -8.05
N MET A 56 -7.88 12.63 -7.58
CA MET A 56 -8.55 13.67 -8.36
C MET A 56 -7.78 13.99 -9.66
N ALA A 57 -6.45 14.13 -9.57
CA ALA A 57 -5.60 14.38 -10.73
C ALA A 57 -5.59 13.22 -11.74
N LYS A 58 -5.79 11.96 -11.28
CA LYS A 58 -5.97 10.78 -12.14
C LYS A 58 -7.33 10.77 -12.85
N SER A 59 -8.39 11.22 -12.19
CA SER A 59 -9.76 11.10 -12.71
C SER A 59 -9.98 11.90 -14.02
N VAL A 60 -9.33 13.06 -14.15
CA VAL A 60 -9.45 13.94 -15.31
C VAL A 60 -8.90 13.29 -16.59
N PRO A 61 -7.61 12.88 -16.68
CA PRO A 61 -7.07 12.26 -17.88
C PRO A 61 -7.75 10.93 -18.20
N LEU A 62 -8.25 10.20 -17.21
CA LEU A 62 -9.00 8.96 -17.46
C LEU A 62 -10.33 9.24 -18.18
N ARG A 63 -11.05 10.29 -17.78
CA ARG A 63 -12.28 10.71 -18.46
C ARG A 63 -12.00 11.20 -19.88
N GLU A 64 -10.99 12.05 -20.03
CA GLU A 64 -10.58 12.58 -21.34
C GLU A 64 -10.11 11.47 -22.28
N TRP A 65 -9.43 10.45 -21.75
CA TRP A 65 -9.04 9.29 -22.53
C TRP A 65 -10.26 8.52 -23.05
N GLY A 66 -11.29 8.32 -22.20
CA GLY A 66 -12.55 7.70 -22.62
C GLY A 66 -13.25 8.50 -23.73
N GLU A 67 -13.31 9.82 -23.59
CA GLU A 67 -13.87 10.71 -24.62
C GLU A 67 -13.04 10.67 -25.92
N TYR A 68 -11.70 10.61 -25.81
CA TYR A 68 -10.80 10.49 -26.95
C TYR A 68 -11.02 9.17 -27.68
N VAL A 69 -11.10 8.04 -26.98
CA VAL A 69 -11.38 6.73 -27.59
C VAL A 69 -12.77 6.73 -28.25
N GLY A 70 -13.77 7.37 -27.65
CA GLY A 70 -15.10 7.49 -28.27
C GLY A 70 -15.07 8.27 -29.59
N LYS A 71 -14.38 9.41 -29.63
CA LYS A 71 -14.36 10.31 -30.81
C LYS A 71 -13.38 9.90 -31.91
N TYR A 72 -12.21 9.39 -31.52
CA TYR A 72 -11.10 9.09 -32.44
C TYR A 72 -10.87 7.59 -32.63
N GLY A 73 -11.51 6.74 -31.82
CA GLY A 73 -11.51 5.29 -32.02
C GLY A 73 -12.50 4.81 -33.08
N MET A 74 -13.44 5.66 -33.50
CA MET A 74 -14.35 5.38 -34.60
C MET A 74 -13.90 6.11 -35.88
N PRO A 75 -13.84 5.43 -37.04
CA PRO A 75 -13.50 6.08 -38.29
C PRO A 75 -14.62 7.04 -38.71
N ALA A 76 -14.29 8.24 -39.17
CA ALA A 76 -15.26 9.16 -39.78
C ALA A 76 -15.63 8.68 -41.20
N LEU A 77 -16.92 8.68 -41.54
CA LEU A 77 -17.40 8.38 -42.89
C LEU A 77 -17.58 9.67 -43.69
N LEU A 78 -17.00 9.69 -44.88
CA LEU A 78 -17.09 10.80 -45.82
C LEU A 78 -17.66 10.27 -47.14
N GLY A 79 -18.90 10.68 -47.43
CA GLY A 79 -19.60 10.31 -48.66
C GLY A 79 -19.41 11.36 -49.75
N SER A 80 -18.85 10.97 -50.89
CA SER A 80 -18.89 11.76 -52.13
C SER A 80 -20.08 11.35 -52.98
N THR A 81 -20.81 12.32 -53.51
CA THR A 81 -21.74 12.09 -54.62
C THR A 81 -21.63 13.19 -55.68
N SER A 82 -21.78 12.82 -56.94
CA SER A 82 -21.84 13.77 -58.06
C SER A 82 -23.24 14.37 -58.26
N ALA A 83 -24.21 13.93 -57.45
CA ALA A 83 -25.57 14.45 -57.45
C ALA A 83 -25.61 15.94 -57.02
N THR A 84 -26.52 16.71 -57.62
CA THR A 84 -26.72 18.10 -57.22
C THR A 84 -27.32 18.15 -55.82
N ARG A 85 -26.85 19.08 -54.98
CA ARG A 85 -27.35 19.25 -53.62
C ARG A 85 -28.88 19.42 -53.62
N GLY A 86 -29.58 18.56 -52.87
CA GLY A 86 -31.04 18.55 -52.79
C GLY A 86 -31.77 17.74 -53.87
N SER A 87 -31.05 16.92 -54.66
CA SER A 87 -31.68 15.89 -55.50
C SER A 87 -32.08 14.66 -54.67
N ALA A 88 -32.95 13.80 -55.21
CA ALA A 88 -33.37 12.57 -54.53
C ALA A 88 -32.19 11.65 -54.19
N GLU A 89 -31.19 11.59 -55.07
CA GLU A 89 -29.95 10.83 -54.90
C GLU A 89 -29.01 11.44 -53.85
N TRP A 90 -29.04 12.77 -53.67
CA TRP A 90 -28.33 13.45 -52.59
C TRP A 90 -28.95 13.11 -51.22
N ASP A 91 -30.28 13.16 -51.13
CA ASP A 91 -30.99 12.86 -49.88
C ASP A 91 -30.88 11.38 -49.49
N GLU A 92 -30.80 10.46 -50.46
CA GLU A 92 -30.53 9.04 -50.20
C GLU A 92 -29.10 8.82 -49.66
N MET A 93 -28.11 9.53 -50.21
CA MET A 93 -26.73 9.49 -49.70
C MET A 93 -26.66 10.06 -48.28
N VAL A 94 -27.30 11.19 -47.99
CA VAL A 94 -27.35 11.76 -46.63
C VAL A 94 -27.95 10.75 -45.65
N ARG A 95 -29.10 10.15 -45.96
CA ARG A 95 -29.73 9.12 -45.11
C ARG A 95 -28.85 7.89 -44.92
N THR A 96 -28.12 7.49 -45.96
CA THR A 96 -27.21 6.34 -45.88
C THR A 96 -26.04 6.64 -44.94
N VAL A 97 -25.41 7.81 -45.07
CA VAL A 97 -24.28 8.20 -44.21
C VAL A 97 -24.74 8.43 -42.76
N GLU A 98 -25.91 9.03 -42.54
CA GLU A 98 -26.53 9.17 -41.21
C GLU A 98 -26.90 7.82 -40.57
N SER A 99 -27.29 6.82 -41.38
CA SER A 99 -27.60 5.48 -40.87
C SER A 99 -26.37 4.66 -40.44
N LEU A 100 -25.19 5.01 -40.97
CA LEU A 100 -23.97 4.24 -40.77
C LEU A 100 -23.15 4.71 -39.55
N LEU A 101 -23.22 6.00 -39.19
CA LEU A 101 -22.53 6.54 -38.01
C LEU A 101 -23.35 7.66 -37.35
N THR A 102 -23.48 7.58 -36.03
CA THR A 102 -24.23 8.54 -35.22
C THR A 102 -23.48 9.86 -35.00
N ASP A 103 -22.14 9.84 -35.00
CA ASP A 103 -21.36 10.94 -34.42
C ASP A 103 -20.74 11.93 -35.43
N LEU A 104 -20.20 11.46 -36.57
CA LEU A 104 -19.58 12.35 -37.57
C LEU A 104 -19.78 11.85 -39.00
N ALA A 105 -20.74 12.47 -39.69
CA ALA A 105 -21.09 12.23 -41.09
C ALA A 105 -20.87 13.51 -41.91
N VAL A 106 -20.12 13.42 -43.01
CA VAL A 106 -19.94 14.54 -43.95
C VAL A 106 -20.26 14.09 -45.36
N VAL A 107 -21.09 14.84 -46.08
CA VAL A 107 -21.42 14.62 -47.49
C VAL A 107 -20.95 15.82 -48.32
N THR A 108 -20.22 15.57 -49.40
CA THR A 108 -19.72 16.63 -50.30
C THR A 108 -19.94 16.27 -51.77
N THR A 109 -20.04 17.30 -52.62
CA THR A 109 -20.21 17.16 -54.07
C THR A 109 -18.88 16.94 -54.78
N SER A 110 -18.82 15.95 -55.68
CA SER A 110 -17.60 15.41 -56.33
C SER A 110 -16.77 16.37 -57.21
N ALA A 111 -17.03 17.67 -57.23
CA ALA A 111 -16.24 18.60 -58.04
C ALA A 111 -14.83 18.84 -57.46
N GLU A 112 -14.64 18.68 -56.15
CA GLU A 112 -13.32 18.86 -55.52
C GLU A 112 -13.04 17.78 -54.47
N SER A 113 -11.80 17.30 -54.48
CA SER A 113 -11.31 16.04 -53.90
C SER A 113 -11.60 15.84 -52.41
N ILE A 114 -12.01 14.62 -52.06
CA ILE A 114 -12.15 14.13 -50.69
C ILE A 114 -10.82 13.54 -50.20
N ARG A 115 -10.37 14.03 -49.06
CA ARG A 115 -9.24 13.49 -48.29
C ARG A 115 -9.79 12.81 -47.04
N THR A 116 -9.21 11.68 -46.64
CA THR A 116 -9.37 11.18 -45.28
C THR A 116 -8.86 12.26 -44.33
N ILE A 117 -9.75 12.82 -43.50
CA ILE A 117 -9.30 13.62 -42.36
C ILE A 117 -8.76 12.61 -41.36
N ASP A 118 -7.46 12.36 -41.43
CA ASP A 118 -6.79 11.56 -40.42
C ASP A 118 -6.74 12.41 -39.15
N LEU A 119 -7.78 12.24 -38.32
CA LEU A 119 -7.89 12.85 -37.01
C LEU A 119 -6.92 12.22 -36.00
N LYS A 120 -6.07 11.27 -36.43
CA LYS A 120 -4.97 10.77 -35.61
C LYS A 120 -4.09 11.93 -35.21
N GLY A 121 -4.14 12.27 -33.91
CA GLY A 121 -3.10 13.09 -33.31
C GLY A 121 -1.75 12.49 -33.67
N VAL A 122 -0.86 13.29 -34.25
CA VAL A 122 0.51 12.87 -34.57
C VAL A 122 1.26 12.75 -33.25
N GLY A 123 1.23 11.56 -32.64
CA GLY A 123 1.92 11.26 -31.38
C GLY A 123 1.21 10.22 -30.52
N GLU A 124 1.92 9.66 -29.55
CA GLU A 124 1.33 8.83 -28.50
C GLU A 124 0.46 9.72 -27.60
N ALA A 125 -0.77 9.31 -27.35
CA ALA A 125 -1.69 10.11 -26.56
C ALA A 125 -1.17 10.21 -25.10
N PRO A 126 -1.10 11.41 -24.50
CA PRO A 126 -0.44 11.61 -23.21
C PRO A 126 -1.23 11.03 -22.01
N PHE A 127 -2.41 10.45 -22.25
CA PHE A 127 -3.32 9.99 -21.19
C PHE A 127 -2.76 8.81 -20.38
N GLU A 128 -2.27 7.76 -21.05
CA GLU A 128 -1.74 6.57 -20.40
C GLU A 128 -0.50 6.88 -19.53
N PRO A 129 0.49 7.66 -20.01
CA PRO A 129 1.61 8.09 -19.17
C PRO A 129 1.19 8.90 -17.93
N LEU A 130 0.17 9.76 -18.05
CA LEU A 130 -0.34 10.56 -16.94
C LEU A 130 -1.05 9.70 -15.90
N VAL A 131 -1.93 8.79 -16.33
CA VAL A 131 -2.62 7.85 -15.43
C VAL A 131 -1.60 6.95 -14.72
N SER A 132 -0.66 6.39 -15.47
CA SER A 132 0.41 5.54 -14.92
C SER A 132 1.27 6.29 -13.91
N ARG A 133 1.60 7.57 -14.16
CA ARG A 133 2.34 8.39 -13.19
C ARG A 133 1.54 8.57 -11.89
N MET A 134 0.24 8.83 -11.97
CA MET A 134 -0.59 8.99 -10.77
C MET A 134 -0.72 7.69 -9.98
N ASP A 135 -0.87 6.54 -10.65
CA ASP A 135 -0.91 5.23 -9.99
C ASP A 135 0.38 4.91 -9.24
N ARG A 136 1.52 5.27 -9.83
CA ARG A 136 2.82 5.18 -9.17
C ARG A 136 2.92 6.08 -7.95
N MET A 137 2.50 7.34 -8.05
CA MET A 137 2.51 8.26 -6.90
C MET A 137 1.60 7.78 -5.76
N ILE A 138 0.41 7.28 -6.08
CA ILE A 138 -0.48 6.67 -5.08
C ILE A 138 0.22 5.48 -4.43
N THR A 139 0.88 4.62 -5.20
CA THR A 139 1.63 3.47 -4.64
C THR A 139 2.76 3.92 -3.72
N VAL A 140 3.58 4.88 -4.16
CA VAL A 140 4.69 5.43 -3.36
C VAL A 140 4.19 5.97 -2.03
N LEU A 141 3.07 6.69 -2.02
CA LEU A 141 2.48 7.26 -0.80
C LEU A 141 2.13 6.20 0.25
N TRP A 142 1.61 5.04 -0.17
CA TRP A 142 1.12 4.01 0.75
C TRP A 142 2.13 2.89 1.02
N ARG A 143 3.12 2.69 0.14
CA ARG A 143 4.05 1.56 0.20
C ARG A 143 5.50 1.98 0.39
N GLY A 144 5.81 3.28 0.39
CA GLY A 144 7.17 3.81 0.47
C GLY A 144 7.96 3.73 -0.84
N ALA A 145 7.60 2.81 -1.74
CA ALA A 145 8.27 2.59 -3.03
C ALA A 145 7.35 2.77 -4.23
N ASP A 146 7.94 3.18 -5.36
CA ASP A 146 7.29 3.05 -6.65
C ASP A 146 7.09 1.57 -6.97
N LEU A 147 6.02 1.27 -7.70
CA LEU A 147 5.70 -0.03 -8.27
C LEU A 147 6.68 -0.37 -9.40
N SER A 148 7.98 -0.15 -9.20
CA SER A 148 9.07 -0.48 -10.13
C SER A 148 9.27 -2.00 -10.31
N THR A 149 8.46 -2.81 -9.65
CA THR A 149 8.20 -4.24 -9.91
C THR A 149 7.07 -4.51 -10.93
N LEU A 150 6.40 -3.50 -11.51
CA LEU A 150 5.35 -3.76 -12.50
C LEU A 150 5.86 -4.32 -13.84
N SER A 151 7.15 -4.19 -14.16
CA SER A 151 7.88 -5.02 -15.15
C SER A 151 9.25 -4.40 -15.41
N ARG A 152 10.30 -4.87 -14.73
CA ARG A 152 11.68 -4.70 -15.20
C ARG A 152 12.49 -5.95 -14.85
N ASP A 153 12.68 -6.75 -15.90
CA ASP A 153 13.58 -7.86 -16.24
C ASP A 153 14.71 -8.35 -15.31
N ARG A 154 14.98 -7.79 -14.12
CA ARG A 154 15.96 -8.31 -13.14
C ARG A 154 15.53 -7.95 -11.73
N GLY A 155 15.26 -8.97 -10.90
CA GLY A 155 14.66 -8.91 -9.54
C GLY A 155 15.42 -8.15 -8.44
N TYR A 156 16.18 -7.11 -8.77
CA TYR A 156 16.88 -6.25 -7.80
C TYR A 156 15.96 -5.26 -7.06
N GLY A 157 14.74 -5.01 -7.54
CA GLY A 157 13.78 -4.11 -6.90
C GLY A 157 12.95 -4.74 -5.77
N ALA A 158 12.84 -6.08 -5.72
CA ALA A 158 11.97 -6.77 -4.78
C ALA A 158 12.51 -6.79 -3.33
N SER A 159 13.82 -6.89 -3.15
CA SER A 159 14.44 -6.91 -1.81
C SER A 159 14.43 -5.54 -1.12
N LEU A 160 14.55 -4.45 -1.89
CA LEU A 160 14.41 -3.10 -1.35
C LEU A 160 12.96 -2.83 -0.90
N GLN A 161 11.98 -3.32 -1.66
CA GLN A 161 10.55 -3.23 -1.31
C GLN A 161 10.18 -4.06 -0.07
N GLU A 162 10.79 -5.23 0.13
CA GLU A 162 10.61 -6.03 1.36
C GLU A 162 11.16 -5.26 2.57
N GLY A 163 12.31 -4.60 2.44
CA GLY A 163 12.86 -3.72 3.47
C GLY A 163 11.98 -2.53 3.81
N GLU A 164 11.47 -1.82 2.80
CA GLU A 164 10.58 -0.66 3.01
C GLU A 164 9.21 -1.05 3.55
N THR A 165 8.64 -2.18 3.11
CA THR A 165 7.39 -2.70 3.68
C THR A 165 7.57 -3.05 5.16
N GLY A 166 8.71 -3.62 5.54
CA GLY A 166 9.02 -3.92 6.94
C GLY A 166 9.12 -2.67 7.81
N ILE A 167 9.68 -1.57 7.28
CA ILE A 167 9.75 -0.28 8.01
C ILE A 167 8.34 0.26 8.29
N LEU A 168 7.43 0.21 7.30
CA LEU A 168 6.06 0.66 7.49
C LEU A 168 5.29 -0.23 8.49
N GLU A 169 5.50 -1.55 8.45
CA GLU A 169 4.89 -2.46 9.42
C GLU A 169 5.44 -2.22 10.85
N GLU A 170 6.74 -1.96 10.98
CA GLU A 170 7.40 -1.59 12.23
C GLU A 170 6.80 -0.30 12.80
N ASP A 171 6.65 0.74 11.98
CA ASP A 171 6.08 2.04 12.36
C ASP A 171 4.59 1.92 12.75
N ASP A 172 3.79 1.22 11.95
CA ASP A 172 2.38 0.95 12.27
C ASP A 172 2.23 0.22 13.61
N ALA A 173 3.06 -0.79 13.86
CA ALA A 173 3.04 -1.54 15.11
C ALA A 173 3.50 -0.69 16.31
N GLU A 174 4.47 0.20 16.12
CA GLU A 174 4.90 1.16 17.14
C GLU A 174 3.78 2.15 17.46
N MET A 175 3.16 2.77 16.45
CA MET A 175 2.02 3.69 16.61
C MET A 175 0.85 3.04 17.38
N ILE A 176 0.50 1.79 17.04
CA ILE A 176 -0.55 1.04 17.74
C ILE A 176 -0.12 0.73 19.17
N THR A 177 1.14 0.30 19.36
CA THR A 177 1.70 0.02 20.69
C THR A 177 1.65 1.25 21.59
N GLU A 178 2.10 2.41 21.10
CA GLU A 178 2.04 3.69 21.83
C GLU A 178 0.60 4.07 22.21
N THR A 179 -0.34 3.90 21.26
CA THR A 179 -1.77 4.14 21.52
C THR A 179 -2.26 3.25 22.67
N LEU A 180 -1.99 1.95 22.62
CA LEU A 180 -2.42 1.00 23.65
C LEU A 180 -1.78 1.32 25.00
N ASN A 181 -0.49 1.66 25.02
CA ASN A 181 0.23 2.02 26.24
C ASN A 181 -0.34 3.27 26.89
N ARG A 182 -0.71 4.26 26.07
CA ARG A 182 -1.26 5.55 26.53
C ARG A 182 -2.68 5.42 27.05
N PHE A 183 -3.55 4.69 26.36
CA PHE A 183 -4.98 4.67 26.64
C PHE A 183 -5.47 3.44 27.41
N VAL A 184 -4.85 2.27 27.20
CA VAL A 184 -5.27 1.01 27.83
C VAL A 184 -4.43 0.73 29.06
N ASP A 185 -3.11 0.60 28.90
CA ASP A 185 -2.22 0.15 29.98
C ASP A 185 -2.24 1.15 31.13
N ARG A 186 -2.13 2.45 30.82
CA ARG A 186 -2.21 3.51 31.83
C ARG A 186 -3.50 3.46 32.63
N GLN A 187 -4.64 3.16 31.98
CA GLN A 187 -5.93 3.08 32.68
C GLN A 187 -6.05 1.84 33.54
N VAL A 188 -5.65 0.67 33.04
CA VAL A 188 -5.67 -0.59 33.79
C VAL A 188 -4.79 -0.47 35.03
N ILE A 189 -3.57 0.06 34.88
CA ILE A 189 -2.64 0.25 36.01
C ILE A 189 -3.22 1.25 37.02
N THR A 190 -3.77 2.37 36.55
CA THR A 190 -4.39 3.38 37.42
C THR A 190 -5.56 2.79 38.22
N GLN A 191 -6.39 1.95 37.62
CA GLN A 191 -7.54 1.34 38.29
C GLN A 191 -7.14 0.27 39.31
N LEU A 192 -6.07 -0.49 39.04
CA LEU A 192 -5.62 -1.58 39.93
C LEU A 192 -4.69 -1.10 41.06
N PHE A 193 -3.78 -0.17 40.76
CA PHE A 193 -2.71 0.23 41.67
C PHE A 193 -2.79 1.69 42.13
N GLY A 194 -3.74 2.46 41.59
CA GLY A 194 -3.94 3.87 41.92
C GLY A 194 -3.31 4.85 40.92
N PRO A 195 -3.66 6.15 41.01
CA PRO A 195 -3.28 7.17 40.02
C PRO A 195 -1.77 7.41 39.92
N ASP A 196 -1.04 7.29 41.03
CA ASP A 196 0.40 7.57 41.08
C ASP A 196 1.29 6.35 40.80
N ALA A 197 0.67 5.20 40.46
CA ALA A 197 1.42 3.99 40.18
C ALA A 197 2.26 4.14 38.90
N PRO A 198 3.57 3.80 38.93
CA PRO A 198 4.43 3.84 37.76
C PRO A 198 4.01 2.79 36.73
N GLN A 199 4.10 3.13 35.45
CA GLN A 199 3.83 2.21 34.35
C GLN A 199 5.02 1.28 34.14
N LEU A 200 4.95 0.08 34.73
CA LEU A 200 5.99 -0.96 34.64
C LEU A 200 5.65 -2.10 33.67
N ALA A 201 4.39 -2.19 33.26
CA ALA A 201 3.90 -3.19 32.32
C ALA A 201 3.27 -2.50 31.12
N ASN A 202 3.50 -3.05 29.93
CA ASN A 202 2.94 -2.53 28.69
C ASN A 202 2.58 -3.66 27.71
N ILE A 203 1.55 -3.42 26.91
CA ILE A 203 1.21 -4.24 25.76
C ILE A 203 2.15 -3.86 24.61
N LYS A 204 2.69 -4.84 23.89
CA LYS A 204 3.46 -4.60 22.67
C LYS A 204 2.86 -5.37 21.52
N VAL A 205 2.56 -4.67 20.42
CA VAL A 205 2.19 -5.33 19.17
C VAL A 205 3.46 -5.91 18.56
N LEU A 206 3.44 -7.21 18.31
CA LEU A 206 4.55 -7.90 17.67
C LEU A 206 4.31 -7.93 16.16
N ILE A 207 5.32 -7.52 15.41
CA ILE A 207 5.38 -7.65 13.95
C ILE A 207 5.87 -9.04 13.57
N ALA A 208 5.68 -9.43 12.30
CA ALA A 208 6.31 -10.63 11.79
C ALA A 208 7.83 -10.53 11.98
N PRO A 209 8.50 -11.55 12.56
CA PRO A 209 9.94 -11.52 12.69
C PRO A 209 10.54 -11.40 11.29
N ARG A 210 11.38 -10.37 11.08
CA ARG A 210 12.14 -10.20 9.85
C ARG A 210 12.77 -11.55 9.51
N LYS A 211 12.59 -12.04 8.28
CA LYS A 211 13.25 -13.27 7.86
C LYS A 211 14.75 -13.08 8.11
N ALA A 212 15.27 -13.87 9.02
CA ALA A 212 16.69 -13.96 9.30
C ALA A 212 17.38 -14.21 7.96
N THR A 213 18.07 -13.20 7.45
CA THR A 213 18.72 -13.31 6.15
C THR A 213 20.07 -13.99 6.37
N ASP A 214 20.61 -14.69 5.37
CA ASP A 214 21.97 -15.27 5.46
C ASP A 214 23.03 -14.23 5.91
N GLN A 215 22.77 -12.94 5.67
CA GLN A 215 23.59 -11.82 6.14
C GLN A 215 23.63 -11.68 7.67
N ASP A 216 22.51 -11.86 8.38
CA ASP A 216 22.49 -11.76 9.86
C ASP A 216 23.34 -12.87 10.48
N LEU A 217 23.25 -14.09 9.92
CA LEU A 217 24.10 -15.22 10.33
C LEU A 217 25.58 -14.97 10.03
N GLN A 218 25.91 -14.27 8.94
CA GLN A 218 27.29 -13.89 8.63
C GLN A 218 27.85 -12.83 9.58
N ILE A 219 27.03 -11.83 9.96
CA ILE A 219 27.41 -10.79 10.93
C ILE A 219 27.65 -11.42 12.29
N ASP A 220 26.75 -12.29 12.77
CA ASP A 220 26.91 -12.95 14.06
C ASP A 220 28.16 -13.84 14.09
N LYS A 221 28.42 -14.60 13.01
CA LYS A 221 29.66 -15.37 12.88
C LYS A 221 30.90 -14.48 12.94
N PHE A 222 30.91 -13.37 12.20
CA PHE A 222 32.01 -12.42 12.21
C PHE A 222 32.24 -11.83 13.61
N LEU A 223 31.18 -11.42 14.31
CA LEU A 223 31.26 -10.87 15.65
C LEU A 223 31.80 -11.90 16.66
N ILE A 224 31.36 -13.15 16.59
CA ILE A 224 31.87 -14.25 17.43
C ILE A 224 33.35 -14.52 17.14
N GLU A 225 33.74 -14.58 15.85
CA GLU A 225 35.13 -14.80 15.42
C GLU A 225 36.08 -13.69 15.89
N HIS A 226 35.57 -12.46 16.01
CA HIS A 226 36.34 -11.29 16.46
C HIS A 226 36.18 -11.00 17.97
N GLY A 227 35.57 -11.92 18.73
CA GLY A 227 35.54 -11.88 20.19
C GLY A 227 34.48 -10.98 20.82
N ALA A 228 33.43 -10.61 20.08
CA ALA A 228 32.30 -9.88 20.65
C ALA A 228 31.51 -10.77 21.64
N GLN A 229 31.16 -10.22 22.80
CA GLN A 229 30.35 -10.90 23.80
C GLN A 229 28.87 -10.69 23.49
N LEU A 230 28.27 -11.64 22.76
CA LEU A 230 26.85 -11.63 22.43
C LEU A 230 26.05 -12.45 23.44
N SER A 231 24.96 -11.87 23.96
CA SER A 231 24.03 -12.55 24.84
C SER A 231 23.19 -13.58 24.07
N VAL A 232 23.06 -14.79 24.63
CA VAL A 232 22.25 -15.86 24.02
C VAL A 232 20.77 -15.50 24.00
N SER A 233 20.26 -14.84 25.06
CA SER A 233 18.85 -14.41 25.09
C SER A 233 18.56 -13.37 24.02
N ASP A 234 19.48 -12.45 23.80
CA ASP A 234 19.30 -11.36 22.84
C ASP A 234 19.42 -11.88 21.40
N ALA A 235 20.34 -12.80 21.15
CA ALA A 235 20.45 -13.47 19.86
C ALA A 235 19.19 -14.29 19.54
N LEU A 236 18.69 -15.08 20.50
CA LEU A 236 17.46 -15.85 20.32
C LEU A 236 16.26 -14.94 20.07
N ALA A 237 16.12 -13.86 20.86
CA ALA A 237 15.05 -12.87 20.69
C ALA A 237 15.13 -12.20 19.31
N ARG A 238 16.33 -11.86 18.82
CA ARG A 238 16.55 -11.30 17.48
C ARG A 238 16.04 -12.23 16.37
N TYR A 239 16.21 -13.54 16.54
CA TYR A 239 15.72 -14.55 15.60
C TYR A 239 14.28 -15.01 15.88
N GLY A 240 13.54 -14.32 16.76
CA GLY A 240 12.17 -14.66 17.11
C GLY A 240 12.03 -16.00 17.85
N ARG A 241 13.08 -16.44 18.56
CA ARG A 241 13.10 -17.68 19.33
C ARG A 241 13.11 -17.36 20.82
N ALA A 242 12.29 -18.07 21.58
CA ALA A 242 12.38 -18.03 23.04
C ALA A 242 13.57 -18.88 23.50
N PRO A 243 14.26 -18.49 24.59
CA PRO A 243 15.15 -19.43 25.28
C PRO A 243 14.32 -20.65 25.72
N ALA A 244 14.84 -21.84 25.45
CA ALA A 244 14.21 -23.06 25.91
C ALA A 244 14.24 -23.14 27.43
N ASP A 245 13.16 -23.65 28.02
CA ASP A 245 13.13 -23.97 29.44
C ASP A 245 14.09 -25.15 29.69
N PRO A 246 14.97 -25.13 30.72
CA PRO A 246 15.84 -26.25 31.05
C PRO A 246 15.13 -27.61 31.21
N GLU A 247 13.81 -27.64 31.45
CA GLU A 247 13.02 -28.88 31.54
C GLU A 247 12.40 -29.36 30.20
N GLU A 248 12.55 -28.60 29.11
CA GLU A 248 11.95 -28.91 27.81
C GLU A 248 12.90 -29.72 26.90
N ALA A 249 12.35 -30.56 26.02
CA ALA A 249 13.15 -31.40 25.13
C ALA A 249 13.82 -30.58 24.01
N PHE A 250 15.15 -30.61 23.94
CA PHE A 250 15.93 -29.85 22.96
C PHE A 250 16.03 -30.54 21.59
N LEU A 251 15.96 -29.75 20.51
CA LEU A 251 16.32 -30.20 19.16
C LEU A 251 17.84 -30.43 19.10
N THR A 252 18.26 -31.68 18.97
CA THR A 252 19.67 -32.05 18.82
C THR A 252 19.99 -32.36 17.37
N THR A 253 21.06 -31.75 16.85
CA THR A 253 21.70 -32.22 15.62
C THR A 253 22.43 -33.52 15.96
N LEU A 254 22.20 -34.60 15.20
CA LEU A 254 22.93 -35.87 15.33
C LEU A 254 24.42 -35.61 15.62
N ALA A 255 24.90 -36.19 16.73
CA ALA A 255 26.20 -35.91 17.33
C ALA A 255 27.38 -35.94 16.33
N PRO A 256 28.42 -35.10 16.52
CA PRO A 256 29.62 -35.17 15.68
C PRO A 256 30.26 -36.55 15.79
N PRO A 257 30.87 -37.09 14.71
CA PRO A 257 31.45 -38.42 14.74
C PRO A 257 32.56 -38.46 15.78
N LEU A 258 32.42 -39.37 16.75
CA LEU A 258 33.44 -39.65 17.76
C LEU A 258 34.77 -39.91 17.04
N ARG A 259 35.79 -39.08 17.30
CA ARG A 259 37.17 -39.38 16.94
C ARG A 259 37.55 -40.69 17.63
N GLN A 260 37.56 -41.78 16.89
CA GLN A 260 38.11 -43.04 17.37
C GLN A 260 39.62 -42.85 17.56
N THR A 261 40.08 -42.89 18.80
CA THR A 261 41.50 -43.02 19.12
C THR A 261 42.00 -44.38 18.61
N PRO A 262 43.17 -44.47 17.95
CA PRO A 262 43.67 -45.74 17.45
C PRO A 262 44.01 -46.67 18.62
N VAL A 263 43.37 -47.84 18.65
CA VAL A 263 43.71 -48.93 19.58
C VAL A 263 45.08 -49.48 19.17
N GLN A 264 46.09 -49.36 20.03
CA GLN A 264 47.36 -50.05 19.83
C GLN A 264 47.16 -51.57 19.96
N PRO A 265 47.74 -52.39 19.08
CA PRO A 265 47.61 -53.85 19.17
C PRO A 265 48.46 -54.37 20.33
N SER A 266 47.81 -55.03 21.30
CA SER A 266 48.48 -55.79 22.34
C SER A 266 49.10 -57.06 21.74
N ASN A 267 50.43 -57.12 21.66
CA ASN A 267 51.17 -58.35 21.40
C ASN A 267 50.88 -59.37 22.50
N ASN A 268 50.44 -60.58 22.11
CA ASN A 268 50.48 -61.74 22.99
C ASN A 268 51.41 -62.80 22.40
N LYS A 269 52.24 -63.35 23.30
CA LYS A 269 53.13 -64.49 23.11
C LYS A 269 52.34 -65.78 22.88
#